data_AF-A0AAW0KNX8-F1
#
_entry.id   AF-A0AAW0KNX8-F1
#
_cell.length_a   1.000
_cell.length_b   1.000
_cell.length_c   1.000
_cell.angle_alpha   90.00
_cell.angle_beta   90.00
_cell.angle_gamma   90.00
#
_symmetry.space_group_name_H-M   'P 1'
#
loop_
_entity.id
_entity.type
_entity.pdbx_description
1 polymer ?
#
loop_
_entity_poly.entity_id
_entity_poly.type
_entity_poly.pdbx_seq_one_letter_code
_entity_poly.pdbx_strand_id
1 'polypeptide(L)'
;MNLQNARIVLDEFKVVLHSSDAIAPVGILHPLAFHLVKKAEHHSLSGIDEASEISKEKEGFVFEVQGDCIQSCEAIFKAAAEVVEPDEVAENRVRIARTKGDNTFSICFWLQDSCRTSAGLQEDLEAVLRKIELELLGYGFGWENVLYIHLYIADMNNFSIANETYVRYITQEKCPFGVPSRSTIELPLLQVGLGSAYVEVLVANDQSKRVLHVQSISCWAPSCIGPYSQATLHKEILYMAGQLGLDPPNMNLCKGGATAELEQALENSEAIAKSFNCSISTSAVLFVVYCSTYVPSSERHKIQDKQDSYLKQMRLLQLDKGSVIQVLDPIFLYVLVPDLPKRALVEVKPLLYVPEDMNVTIGTEQKHSCSRVPSYWGIQHAHWHDSCIQKCVVQGKICAVVLCITSELLVKICSESLGGDQDNGDYQNLLREAQMERVSRFCIYLLDKLYMQNNFSWEDTKNLRFYFPTSLGLPLEALSLMFTNAFNELAKLGHRIIIGEEPIFNLIPVLGAGRSATLMDDMITCELFARKS
;
A
#
# COMPACT_ATOMS: atom_id res chain seq x y z
N MET A 1 -10.57 30.07 32.29
CA MET A 1 -9.48 29.32 32.97
C MET A 1 -8.58 28.75 31.89
N ASN A 2 -7.27 28.99 31.98
CA ASN A 2 -6.29 28.54 31.00
C ASN A 2 -6.03 27.03 31.21
N LEU A 3 -6.70 26.16 30.43
CA LEU A 3 -6.71 24.69 30.61
C LEU A 3 -5.46 23.99 30.02
N GLN A 4 -4.52 24.73 29.43
CA GLN A 4 -3.40 24.15 28.69
C GLN A 4 -2.39 23.37 29.56
N ASN A 5 -2.42 23.53 30.90
CA ASN A 5 -1.41 22.95 31.80
C ASN A 5 -1.97 22.12 32.98
N ALA A 6 -3.06 21.38 32.76
CA ALA A 6 -3.58 20.42 33.74
C ALA A 6 -3.68 19.00 33.17
N ARG A 7 -3.66 17.99 34.04
CA ARG A 7 -4.08 16.61 33.78
C ARG A 7 -5.46 16.43 34.40
N ILE A 8 -6.38 15.79 33.67
CA ILE A 8 -7.65 15.35 34.23
C ILE A 8 -7.39 13.99 34.88
N VAL A 9 -7.68 13.87 36.17
CA VAL A 9 -7.64 12.61 36.91
C VAL A 9 -9.08 12.19 37.14
N LEU A 10 -9.45 11.01 36.64
CA LEU A 10 -10.77 10.42 36.87
C LEU A 10 -10.76 9.79 38.27
N ASP A 11 -11.48 10.38 39.22
CA ASP A 11 -11.62 9.86 40.58
C ASP A 11 -12.61 8.69 40.61
N GLU A 12 -13.70 8.84 39.87
CA GLU A 12 -14.71 7.81 39.67
C GLU A 12 -15.16 7.84 38.22
N PHE A 13 -15.36 6.67 37.64
CA PHE A 13 -15.88 6.54 36.29
C PHE A 13 -16.65 5.23 36.14
N LYS A 14 -17.54 5.20 35.17
CA LYS A 14 -18.21 3.99 34.72
C LYS A 14 -17.75 3.66 33.32
N VAL A 15 -17.37 2.41 33.08
CA VAL A 15 -17.20 1.92 31.71
C VAL A 15 -18.59 1.53 31.20
N VAL A 16 -19.07 2.23 30.20
CA VAL A 16 -20.34 1.96 29.52
C VAL A 16 -20.00 1.30 28.19
N LEU A 17 -20.28 0.00 28.07
CA LEU A 17 -20.23 -0.68 26.78
C LEU A 17 -21.37 -0.11 25.92
N HIS A 18 -21.00 0.73 24.96
CA HIS A 18 -21.92 1.44 24.08
C HIS A 18 -22.27 0.62 22.83
N SER A 19 -21.43 -0.36 22.47
CA SER A 19 -21.66 -1.24 21.33
C SER A 19 -21.30 -2.68 21.67
N SER A 20 -22.22 -3.61 21.39
CA SER A 20 -21.97 -5.06 21.36
C SER A 20 -21.59 -5.52 19.95
N ASP A 21 -20.93 -4.66 19.16
CA ASP A 21 -20.42 -5.02 17.84
C ASP A 21 -19.41 -6.16 17.98
N ALA A 22 -19.58 -7.20 17.19
CA ALA A 22 -18.73 -8.40 17.18
C ALA A 22 -17.30 -8.10 16.68
N ILE A 23 -17.05 -6.89 16.18
CA ILE A 23 -15.78 -6.47 15.58
C ILE A 23 -14.94 -5.60 16.55
N ALA A 24 -15.60 -4.77 17.37
CA ALA A 24 -14.93 -3.89 18.32
C ALA A 24 -15.92 -3.41 19.39
N PRO A 25 -15.98 -4.05 20.57
CA PRO A 25 -16.84 -3.56 21.65
C PRO A 25 -16.35 -2.19 22.11
N VAL A 26 -17.13 -1.14 21.85
CA VAL A 26 -16.79 0.23 22.25
C VAL A 26 -17.20 0.45 23.70
N GLY A 27 -16.22 0.54 24.59
CA GLY A 27 -16.40 1.01 25.95
C GLY A 27 -16.21 2.52 26.05
N ILE A 28 -17.25 3.26 26.41
CA ILE A 28 -17.14 4.66 26.78
C ILE A 28 -16.79 4.74 28.26
N LEU A 29 -15.61 5.31 28.56
CA LEU A 29 -15.30 5.79 29.89
C LEU A 29 -16.18 7.01 30.19
N HIS A 30 -17.16 6.86 31.06
CA HIS A 30 -18.05 7.91 31.53
C HIS A 30 -17.57 8.41 32.90
N PRO A 31 -16.89 9.56 32.98
CA PRO A 31 -16.44 10.13 34.25
C PRO A 31 -17.65 10.44 35.15
N LEU A 32 -17.64 9.95 36.38
CA LEU A 32 -18.61 10.28 37.41
C LEU A 32 -18.06 11.35 38.36
N ALA A 33 -16.76 11.30 38.64
CA ALA A 33 -16.01 12.30 39.37
C ALA A 33 -14.61 12.45 38.77
N PHE A 34 -14.13 13.68 38.66
CA PHE A 34 -12.78 13.95 38.21
C PHE A 34 -12.28 15.28 38.79
N HIS A 35 -10.97 15.39 38.93
CA HIS A 35 -10.30 16.63 39.31
C HIS A 35 -9.17 16.97 38.35
N LEU A 36 -8.73 18.21 38.42
CA LEU A 36 -7.61 18.72 37.65
C LEU A 36 -6.36 18.74 38.53
N VAL A 37 -5.32 18.04 38.09
CA VAL A 37 -3.98 18.15 38.65
C VAL A 37 -3.16 19.08 37.77
N LYS A 38 -2.66 20.19 38.31
CA LYS A 38 -1.73 21.06 37.57
C LYS A 38 -0.49 20.26 37.19
N LYS A 39 -0.10 20.32 35.92
CA LYS A 39 1.21 19.83 35.49
C LYS A 39 2.25 20.75 36.14
N ALA A 40 3.27 20.17 36.79
CA ALA A 40 4.33 20.97 37.40
C ALA A 40 4.93 21.91 36.34
N GLU A 41 5.06 23.19 36.66
CA GLU A 41 5.81 24.12 35.82
C GLU A 41 7.29 23.73 35.92
N HIS A 42 7.91 23.37 34.80
CA HIS A 42 9.35 23.21 34.75
C HIS A 42 9.97 24.60 34.97
N HIS A 43 10.36 24.89 36.21
CA HIS A 43 11.22 26.01 36.51
C HIS A 43 12.58 25.73 35.85
N SER A 44 12.89 26.49 34.81
CA SER A 44 14.25 26.65 34.32
C SER A 44 15.08 27.34 35.40
N LEU A 45 15.72 26.54 36.25
CA LEU A 45 16.72 27.02 37.20
C LEU A 45 18.05 27.17 36.45
N SER A 46 18.44 28.42 36.25
CA SER A 46 19.81 28.83 36.02
C SER A 46 20.67 28.47 37.24
N GLY A 47 21.64 27.58 37.09
CA GLY A 47 22.61 27.28 38.14
C GLY A 47 23.28 25.93 37.91
N ILE A 48 24.59 25.97 37.70
CA ILE A 48 25.50 24.84 37.50
C ILE A 48 25.45 23.89 38.70
N ASP A 49 25.15 22.61 38.47
CA ASP A 49 25.94 21.46 38.98
C ASP A 49 25.39 20.12 38.44
N GLU A 50 26.31 19.17 38.31
CA GLU A 50 26.25 17.95 37.51
C GLU A 50 25.23 16.89 37.97
N ALA A 51 24.79 16.11 36.97
CA ALA A 51 24.28 14.74 37.02
C ALA A 51 22.78 14.48 37.25
N SER A 52 22.22 13.82 36.22
CA SER A 52 20.98 13.03 36.15
C SER A 52 19.65 13.75 35.86
N GLU A 53 18.88 13.12 34.97
CA GLU A 53 17.46 13.35 34.63
C GLU A 53 17.11 14.27 33.43
N ILE A 54 17.51 13.78 32.26
CA ILE A 54 16.65 13.45 31.10
C ILE A 54 15.41 14.33 30.88
N SER A 55 15.50 15.16 29.85
CA SER A 55 14.41 15.74 29.07
C SER A 55 13.48 14.66 28.49
N LYS A 56 12.28 14.51 29.05
CA LYS A 56 11.19 13.77 28.42
C LYS A 56 10.23 14.73 27.73
N GLU A 57 10.46 14.98 26.44
CA GLU A 57 9.39 15.38 25.54
C GLU A 57 8.27 14.33 25.62
N LYS A 58 7.00 14.79 25.57
CA LYS A 58 5.83 13.93 25.69
C LYS A 58 5.78 12.93 24.52
N GLU A 59 6.32 11.75 24.76
CA GLU A 59 6.01 10.56 23.98
C GLU A 59 4.52 10.26 24.14
N GLY A 60 3.80 10.18 23.01
CA GLY A 60 2.46 9.62 22.97
C GLY A 60 2.57 8.12 23.22
N PHE A 61 2.46 7.70 24.48
CA PHE A 61 2.45 6.28 24.80
C PHE A 61 1.13 5.66 24.32
N VAL A 62 1.21 4.83 23.28
CA VAL A 62 0.20 3.81 23.02
C VAL A 62 0.51 2.68 24.00
N PHE A 63 -0.39 2.45 24.95
CA PHE A 63 -0.25 1.34 25.89
C PHE A 63 -0.82 0.08 25.25
N GLU A 64 -0.03 -1.00 25.22
CA GLU A 64 -0.58 -2.32 25.02
C GLU A 64 -1.56 -2.61 26.15
N VAL A 65 -2.85 -2.72 25.81
CA VAL A 65 -3.82 -3.31 26.72
C VAL A 65 -3.53 -4.81 26.69
N GLN A 66 -2.89 -5.33 27.74
CA GLN A 66 -2.84 -6.78 27.94
C GLN A 66 -4.29 -7.27 28.01
N GLY A 67 -4.74 -7.94 26.96
CA GLY A 67 -6.03 -8.61 26.96
C GLY A 67 -6.00 -9.66 28.06
N ASP A 68 -6.93 -9.58 29.01
CA ASP A 68 -7.18 -10.68 29.92
C ASP A 68 -7.42 -11.93 29.07
N CYS A 69 -6.53 -12.91 29.21
CA CYS A 69 -6.61 -14.20 28.56
C CYS A 69 -7.88 -14.90 29.07
N ILE A 70 -9.01 -14.73 28.37
CA ILE A 70 -10.22 -15.48 28.68
C ILE A 70 -9.95 -16.93 28.32
N GLN A 71 -9.97 -17.76 29.36
CA GLN A 71 -9.81 -19.21 29.30
C GLN A 71 -10.65 -19.81 28.17
N SER A 72 -10.04 -20.75 27.46
CA SER A 72 -10.66 -21.59 26.44
C SER A 72 -12.02 -22.14 26.92
N CYS A 73 -13.11 -21.61 26.40
CA CYS A 73 -14.35 -22.35 26.36
C CYS A 73 -14.31 -23.22 25.11
N GLU A 74 -14.04 -24.51 25.30
CA GLU A 74 -14.33 -25.55 24.31
C GLU A 74 -15.83 -25.58 24.05
N ALA A 75 -16.31 -24.70 23.18
CA ALA A 75 -17.60 -24.88 22.54
C ALA A 75 -17.41 -25.95 21.45
N ILE A 76 -17.84 -27.17 21.76
CA ILE A 76 -18.01 -28.25 20.78
C ILE A 76 -19.06 -27.75 19.76
N PHE A 77 -18.60 -27.11 18.69
CA PHE A 77 -19.43 -26.93 17.51
C PHE A 77 -19.52 -28.28 16.81
N LYS A 78 -20.69 -28.92 16.93
CA LYS A 78 -21.10 -29.95 15.97
C LYS A 78 -21.08 -29.29 14.59
N ALA A 79 -20.06 -29.61 13.80
CA ALA A 79 -20.06 -29.38 12.37
C ALA A 79 -21.30 -30.07 11.79
N ALA A 80 -22.33 -29.29 11.49
CA ALA A 80 -23.28 -29.68 10.46
C ALA A 80 -22.53 -29.49 9.14
N ALA A 81 -21.80 -30.54 8.75
CA ALA A 81 -21.33 -30.68 7.40
C ALA A 81 -22.56 -30.86 6.51
N GLU A 82 -23.15 -29.74 6.06
CA GLU A 82 -23.87 -29.77 4.80
C GLU A 82 -22.82 -29.96 3.72
N VAL A 83 -22.66 -31.22 3.32
CA VAL A 83 -22.03 -31.59 2.06
C VAL A 83 -22.93 -31.02 0.97
N VAL A 84 -22.69 -29.76 0.62
CA VAL A 84 -23.13 -29.23 -0.65
C VAL A 84 -22.20 -29.89 -1.67
N GLU A 85 -22.76 -30.81 -2.45
CA GLU A 85 -22.18 -31.34 -3.68
C GLU A 85 -21.51 -30.19 -4.46
N PRO A 86 -20.39 -30.43 -5.16
CA PRO A 86 -19.74 -29.40 -5.94
C PRO A 86 -20.65 -29.04 -7.11
N ASP A 87 -21.56 -28.08 -6.90
CA ASP A 87 -22.27 -27.45 -7.99
C ASP A 87 -21.18 -26.87 -8.91
N GLU A 88 -21.24 -27.29 -10.18
CA GLU A 88 -20.45 -26.79 -11.30
C GLU A 88 -20.77 -25.30 -11.51
N VAL A 89 -20.32 -24.45 -10.59
CA VAL A 89 -20.28 -23.01 -10.77
C VAL A 89 -19.25 -22.78 -11.86
N ALA A 90 -19.72 -22.26 -13.00
CA ALA A 90 -18.92 -21.88 -14.15
C ALA A 90 -17.53 -21.41 -13.72
N GLU A 91 -16.48 -22.01 -14.29
CA GLU A 91 -15.08 -21.67 -14.02
C GLU A 91 -14.84 -20.18 -14.31
N ASN A 92 -15.15 -19.31 -13.34
CA ASN A 92 -14.73 -17.93 -13.33
C ASN A 92 -13.20 -17.99 -13.40
N ARG A 93 -12.61 -17.51 -14.50
CA ARG A 93 -11.17 -17.63 -14.71
C ARG A 93 -10.46 -16.76 -13.68
N VAL A 94 -10.02 -17.43 -12.63
CA VAL A 94 -9.25 -16.91 -11.51
C VAL A 94 -7.82 -16.67 -11.97
N ARG A 95 -7.22 -15.58 -11.51
CA ARG A 95 -5.76 -15.44 -11.57
C ARG A 95 -5.21 -15.13 -10.19
N ILE A 96 -4.16 -15.86 -9.85
CA ILE A 96 -3.36 -15.67 -8.66
C ILE A 96 -1.98 -15.23 -9.13
N ALA A 97 -1.46 -14.17 -8.53
CA ALA A 97 -0.06 -13.80 -8.67
C ALA A 97 0.63 -13.93 -7.32
N ARG A 98 1.82 -14.53 -7.33
CA ARG A 98 2.55 -14.88 -6.13
C ARG A 98 4.03 -14.56 -6.24
N THR A 99 4.54 -13.90 -5.20
CA THR A 99 5.98 -13.72 -4.99
C THR A 99 6.41 -14.62 -3.83
N LYS A 100 7.48 -15.40 -4.00
CA LYS A 100 8.01 -16.28 -2.95
C LYS A 100 9.33 -15.73 -2.45
N GLY A 101 9.34 -15.26 -1.20
CA GLY A 101 10.53 -14.98 -0.43
C GLY A 101 10.36 -15.47 1.00
N ASP A 102 11.45 -15.65 1.74
CA ASP A 102 11.51 -16.48 2.95
C ASP A 102 10.49 -16.19 4.07
N ASN A 103 9.70 -15.11 4.02
CA ASN A 103 8.67 -14.85 5.05
C ASN A 103 7.39 -14.08 4.65
N THR A 104 7.16 -13.77 3.36
CA THR A 104 5.98 -13.01 2.93
C THR A 104 5.67 -13.29 1.46
N PHE A 105 4.39 -13.32 1.10
CA PHE A 105 3.92 -13.49 -0.27
C PHE A 105 2.66 -12.65 -0.50
N SER A 106 2.40 -12.23 -1.74
CA SER A 106 1.12 -11.64 -2.13
C SER A 106 0.20 -12.71 -2.71
N ILE A 107 -1.10 -12.62 -2.44
CA ILE A 107 -2.15 -13.27 -3.22
C ILE A 107 -2.96 -12.16 -3.86
N CYS A 108 -3.17 -12.26 -5.16
CA CYS A 108 -4.10 -11.39 -5.87
C CYS A 108 -5.24 -12.22 -6.41
N PHE A 109 -6.44 -11.66 -6.45
CA PHE A 109 -7.61 -12.34 -6.96
C PHE A 109 -8.59 -11.39 -7.64
N TRP A 110 -9.07 -11.81 -8.80
CA TRP A 110 -10.15 -11.15 -9.53
C TRP A 110 -10.96 -12.15 -10.35
N LEU A 111 -12.15 -11.74 -10.73
CA LEU A 111 -13.02 -12.50 -11.64
C LEU A 111 -12.84 -11.96 -13.07
N GLN A 112 -12.57 -12.85 -14.01
CA GLN A 112 -12.56 -12.55 -15.44
C GLN A 112 -13.95 -12.84 -16.02
N ASP A 113 -14.48 -11.92 -16.83
CA ASP A 113 -15.65 -12.13 -17.68
C ASP A 113 -16.98 -12.41 -16.94
N SER A 114 -17.50 -11.44 -16.18
CA SER A 114 -18.89 -11.49 -15.68
C SER A 114 -19.93 -11.10 -16.75
N CYS A 115 -19.66 -11.40 -18.04
CA CYS A 115 -20.68 -11.41 -19.10
C CYS A 115 -21.63 -12.62 -18.95
N ARG A 116 -22.16 -12.83 -17.74
CA ARG A 116 -23.37 -13.60 -17.42
C ARG A 116 -23.71 -13.37 -15.94
N THR A 117 -24.91 -12.83 -15.77
CA THR A 117 -25.71 -12.61 -14.55
C THR A 117 -25.37 -11.43 -13.65
N SER A 118 -26.31 -10.49 -13.65
CA SER A 118 -26.85 -9.58 -12.62
C SER A 118 -26.41 -9.63 -11.14
N ALA A 119 -25.30 -10.25 -10.75
CA ALA A 119 -24.97 -10.55 -9.37
C ALA A 119 -24.27 -9.39 -8.64
N GLY A 120 -24.15 -8.19 -9.22
CA GLY A 120 -23.71 -6.99 -8.49
C GLY A 120 -22.32 -7.06 -7.84
N LEU A 121 -21.96 -6.02 -7.08
CA LEU A 121 -20.68 -5.94 -6.38
C LEU A 121 -20.56 -6.96 -5.24
N GLN A 122 -21.68 -7.24 -4.56
CA GLN A 122 -21.67 -8.07 -3.36
C GLN A 122 -21.22 -9.49 -3.69
N GLU A 123 -21.85 -10.15 -4.67
CA GLU A 123 -21.55 -11.53 -5.01
C GLU A 123 -20.16 -11.68 -5.64
N ASP A 124 -19.74 -10.72 -6.47
CA ASP A 124 -18.36 -10.67 -7.00
C ASP A 124 -17.35 -10.58 -5.85
N LEU A 125 -17.57 -9.70 -4.87
CA LEU A 125 -16.68 -9.54 -3.73
C LEU A 125 -16.70 -10.75 -2.78
N GLU A 126 -17.87 -11.37 -2.55
CA GLU A 126 -18.00 -12.61 -1.77
C GLU A 126 -17.21 -13.76 -2.42
N ALA A 127 -17.33 -13.92 -3.74
CA ALA A 127 -16.58 -14.93 -4.48
C ALA A 127 -15.07 -14.69 -4.39
N VAL A 128 -14.64 -13.44 -4.55
CA VAL A 128 -13.23 -13.02 -4.44
C VAL A 128 -12.67 -13.31 -3.03
N LEU A 129 -13.35 -12.85 -1.98
CA LEU A 129 -12.88 -13.01 -0.60
C LEU A 129 -12.91 -14.48 -0.15
N ARG A 130 -13.96 -15.24 -0.50
CA ARG A 130 -14.04 -16.68 -0.22
C ARG A 130 -12.88 -17.43 -0.85
N LYS A 131 -12.50 -17.10 -2.08
CA LYS A 131 -11.41 -17.81 -2.75
C LYS A 131 -10.04 -17.42 -2.19
N ILE A 132 -9.82 -16.16 -1.82
CA ILE A 132 -8.63 -15.77 -1.05
C ILE A 132 -8.54 -16.56 0.27
N GLU A 133 -9.65 -16.68 1.01
CA GLU A 133 -9.69 -17.47 2.24
C GLU A 133 -9.35 -18.95 2.01
N LEU A 134 -9.88 -19.57 0.95
CA LEU A 134 -9.53 -20.94 0.58
C LEU A 134 -8.06 -21.11 0.21
N GLU A 135 -7.46 -20.15 -0.50
CA GLU A 135 -6.03 -20.18 -0.82
C GLU A 135 -5.17 -20.04 0.45
N LEU A 136 -5.51 -19.10 1.34
CA LEU A 136 -4.84 -18.95 2.63
C LEU A 136 -4.86 -20.28 3.41
N LEU A 137 -6.04 -20.90 3.52
CA LEU A 137 -6.21 -22.20 4.19
C LEU A 137 -5.41 -23.32 3.53
N GLY A 138 -5.34 -23.36 2.19
CA GLY A 138 -4.55 -24.31 1.43
C GLY A 138 -3.04 -24.26 1.76
N TYR A 139 -2.55 -23.11 2.21
CA TYR A 139 -1.17 -22.91 2.66
C TYR A 139 -1.00 -22.99 4.19
N GLY A 140 -2.07 -23.27 4.94
CA GLY A 140 -2.05 -23.31 6.40
C GLY A 140 -2.02 -21.93 7.06
N PHE A 141 -2.54 -20.91 6.38
CA PHE A 141 -2.67 -19.54 6.89
C PHE A 141 -4.14 -19.12 7.02
N GLY A 142 -4.39 -18.07 7.79
CA GLY A 142 -5.70 -17.42 7.89
C GLY A 142 -5.61 -15.90 7.69
N TRP A 143 -6.71 -15.19 7.93
CA TRP A 143 -6.76 -13.74 7.78
C TRP A 143 -5.86 -13.00 8.79
N GLU A 144 -5.55 -13.63 9.91
CA GLU A 144 -4.58 -13.15 10.89
C GLU A 144 -3.17 -13.00 10.31
N ASN A 145 -2.84 -13.70 9.23
CA ASN A 145 -1.56 -13.60 8.53
C ASN A 145 -1.51 -12.44 7.53
N VAL A 146 -2.65 -11.83 7.19
CA VAL A 146 -2.71 -10.75 6.22
C VAL A 146 -2.20 -9.44 6.85
N LEU A 147 -1.26 -8.80 6.17
CA LEU A 147 -0.65 -7.53 6.56
C LEU A 147 -1.37 -6.32 5.96
N TYR A 148 -1.71 -6.41 4.67
CA TYR A 148 -2.28 -5.32 3.89
C TYR A 148 -3.30 -5.83 2.88
N ILE A 149 -4.36 -5.05 2.63
CA ILE A 149 -5.36 -5.32 1.60
C ILE A 149 -5.52 -4.12 0.65
N HIS A 150 -5.38 -4.35 -0.65
CA HIS A 150 -5.94 -3.47 -1.66
C HIS A 150 -7.31 -4.00 -2.06
N LEU A 151 -8.35 -3.21 -1.81
CA LEU A 151 -9.72 -3.50 -2.23
C LEU A 151 -10.08 -2.55 -3.37
N TYR A 152 -10.17 -3.07 -4.59
CA TYR A 152 -10.61 -2.29 -5.73
C TYR A 152 -12.05 -2.65 -6.09
N ILE A 153 -12.87 -1.64 -6.29
CA ILE A 153 -14.28 -1.78 -6.69
C ILE A 153 -14.54 -1.01 -7.98
N ALA A 154 -15.50 -1.46 -8.77
CA ALA A 154 -15.82 -0.83 -10.05
C ALA A 154 -16.60 0.49 -9.93
N ASP A 155 -17.29 0.72 -8.80
CA ASP A 155 -18.10 1.91 -8.56
C ASP A 155 -18.14 2.26 -7.06
N MET A 156 -17.63 3.44 -6.70
CA MET A 156 -17.56 3.95 -5.34
C MET A 156 -18.93 4.29 -4.73
N ASN A 157 -19.99 4.40 -5.54
CA ASN A 157 -21.36 4.49 -5.02
C ASN A 157 -21.76 3.23 -4.22
N ASN A 158 -21.12 2.08 -4.52
CA ASN A 158 -21.35 0.81 -3.84
C ASN A 158 -20.41 0.58 -2.65
N PHE A 159 -19.71 1.61 -2.16
CA PHE A 159 -18.78 1.49 -1.03
C PHE A 159 -19.42 0.90 0.24
N SER A 160 -20.69 1.24 0.55
CA SER A 160 -21.39 0.64 1.72
C SER A 160 -21.52 -0.86 1.58
N ILE A 161 -21.96 -1.33 0.40
CA ILE A 161 -22.10 -2.76 0.07
C ILE A 161 -20.74 -3.45 0.18
N ALA A 162 -19.70 -2.86 -0.41
CA ALA A 162 -18.34 -3.39 -0.33
C ALA A 162 -17.88 -3.57 1.13
N ASN A 163 -18.14 -2.58 1.97
CA ASN A 163 -17.75 -2.61 3.37
C ASN A 163 -18.57 -3.65 4.16
N GLU A 164 -19.89 -3.69 3.97
CA GLU A 164 -20.80 -4.67 4.59
C GLU A 164 -20.47 -6.12 4.22
N THR A 165 -20.02 -6.37 2.99
CA THR A 165 -19.52 -7.69 2.58
C THR A 165 -18.16 -7.98 3.21
N TYR A 166 -17.23 -7.03 3.11
CA TYR A 166 -15.86 -7.19 3.60
C TYR A 166 -15.80 -7.50 5.11
N VAL A 167 -16.66 -6.86 5.93
CA VAL A 167 -16.67 -7.08 7.38
C VAL A 167 -17.05 -8.49 7.80
N ARG A 168 -17.69 -9.28 6.92
CA ARG A 168 -18.04 -10.68 7.20
C ARG A 168 -16.84 -11.62 7.12
N TYR A 169 -15.80 -11.23 6.38
CA TYR A 169 -14.58 -12.02 6.20
C TYR A 169 -13.47 -11.58 7.15
N ILE A 170 -13.31 -10.27 7.34
CA ILE A 170 -12.25 -9.71 8.18
C ILE A 170 -12.85 -9.30 9.53
N THR A 171 -12.86 -10.24 10.47
CA THR A 171 -13.41 -10.04 11.81
C THR A 171 -12.31 -10.04 12.87
N GLN A 172 -12.61 -9.54 14.07
CA GLN A 172 -11.69 -9.64 15.20
C GLN A 172 -11.40 -11.10 15.58
N GLU A 173 -12.40 -11.98 15.45
CA GLU A 173 -12.25 -13.42 15.69
C GLU A 173 -11.25 -14.07 14.72
N LYS A 174 -11.33 -13.73 13.43
CA LYS A 174 -10.40 -14.21 12.39
C LYS A 174 -9.05 -13.50 12.42
N CYS A 175 -8.95 -12.35 13.10
CA CYS A 175 -7.74 -11.54 13.18
C CYS A 175 -7.44 -11.13 14.64
N PRO A 176 -7.16 -12.07 15.55
CA PRO A 176 -7.00 -11.78 16.99
C PRO A 176 -5.83 -10.82 17.30
N PHE A 177 -4.81 -10.79 16.43
CA PHE A 177 -3.65 -9.89 16.53
C PHE A 177 -3.83 -8.55 15.78
N GLY A 178 -5.06 -8.24 15.39
CA GLY A 178 -5.41 -7.03 14.66
C GLY A 178 -5.67 -7.27 13.17
N VAL A 179 -6.66 -6.53 12.66
CA VAL A 179 -7.07 -6.52 11.26
C VAL A 179 -6.01 -5.83 10.37
N PRO A 180 -5.86 -6.23 9.11
CA PRO A 180 -4.89 -5.63 8.20
C PRO A 180 -5.21 -4.17 7.86
N SER A 181 -4.17 -3.41 7.57
CA SER A 181 -4.29 -2.09 6.94
C SER A 181 -4.82 -2.22 5.50
N ARG A 182 -5.51 -1.18 5.01
CA ARG A 182 -6.27 -1.28 3.75
C ARG A 182 -6.31 0.04 2.98
N SER A 183 -6.35 -0.04 1.64
CA SER A 183 -6.88 1.02 0.76
C SER A 183 -8.09 0.50 -0.01
N THR A 184 -9.09 1.36 -0.20
CA THR A 184 -10.25 1.05 -1.03
C THR A 184 -10.41 2.09 -2.12
N ILE A 185 -10.24 1.70 -3.37
CA ILE A 185 -10.13 2.62 -4.51
C ILE A 185 -11.08 2.19 -5.62
N GLU A 186 -11.74 3.15 -6.29
CA GLU A 186 -12.47 2.83 -7.52
C GLU A 186 -11.48 2.62 -8.65
N LEU A 187 -11.63 1.55 -9.42
CA LEU A 187 -10.83 1.31 -10.64
C LEU A 187 -11.75 1.04 -11.83
N PRO A 188 -11.33 1.33 -13.07
CA PRO A 188 -12.09 1.05 -14.28
C PRO A 188 -12.10 -0.45 -14.65
N LEU A 189 -12.44 -1.33 -13.70
CA LEU A 189 -12.36 -2.79 -13.81
C LEU A 189 -13.21 -3.31 -14.98
N LEU A 190 -14.46 -2.86 -15.08
CA LEU A 190 -15.40 -3.30 -16.11
C LEU A 190 -14.93 -2.94 -17.53
N GLN A 191 -14.15 -1.88 -17.70
CA GLN A 191 -13.65 -1.46 -19.02
C GLN A 191 -12.62 -2.42 -19.60
N VAL A 192 -11.99 -3.25 -18.77
CA VAL A 192 -10.98 -4.24 -19.17
C VAL A 192 -11.46 -5.68 -18.97
N GLY A 193 -12.78 -5.88 -18.85
CA GLY A 193 -13.38 -7.22 -18.73
C GLY A 193 -13.19 -7.90 -17.38
N LEU A 194 -12.85 -7.13 -16.34
CA LEU A 194 -12.81 -7.61 -14.97
C LEU A 194 -14.19 -7.48 -14.31
N GLY A 195 -14.46 -8.32 -13.31
CA GLY A 195 -15.64 -8.19 -12.46
C GLY A 195 -15.66 -6.90 -11.62
N SER A 196 -16.71 -6.74 -10.82
CA SER A 196 -16.96 -5.52 -10.03
C SER A 196 -16.01 -5.37 -8.84
N ALA A 197 -15.26 -6.41 -8.47
CA ALA A 197 -14.32 -6.45 -7.38
C ALA A 197 -12.98 -7.08 -7.78
N TYR A 198 -11.89 -6.50 -7.28
CA TYR A 198 -10.53 -7.04 -7.37
C TYR A 198 -9.88 -6.84 -6.01
N VAL A 199 -9.27 -7.89 -5.45
CA VAL A 199 -8.62 -7.82 -4.13
C VAL A 199 -7.20 -8.37 -4.21
N GLU A 200 -6.26 -7.63 -3.62
CA GLU A 200 -4.89 -8.08 -3.42
C GLU A 200 -4.55 -8.04 -1.93
N VAL A 201 -4.02 -9.16 -1.41
CA VAL A 201 -3.60 -9.30 -0.02
C VAL A 201 -2.10 -9.56 0.05
N LEU A 202 -1.43 -8.89 0.98
CA LEU A 202 -0.06 -9.20 1.37
C LEU A 202 -0.10 -10.07 2.63
N VAL A 203 0.55 -11.22 2.59
CA VAL A 203 0.50 -12.25 3.63
C VAL A 203 1.90 -12.46 4.21
N ALA A 204 1.99 -12.58 5.53
CA ALA A 204 3.18 -13.04 6.24
C ALA A 204 3.04 -14.50 6.66
N ASN A 205 4.13 -15.26 6.62
CA ASN A 205 4.15 -16.64 7.11
C ASN A 205 4.36 -16.75 8.63
N ASP A 206 4.41 -15.62 9.33
CA ASP A 206 4.60 -15.51 10.77
C ASP A 206 3.51 -14.61 11.38
N GLN A 207 3.42 -14.58 12.70
CA GLN A 207 2.45 -13.77 13.45
C GLN A 207 3.12 -12.57 14.14
N SER A 208 4.25 -12.09 13.62
CA SER A 208 5.02 -10.99 14.25
C SER A 208 4.47 -9.59 13.96
N LYS A 209 3.32 -9.48 13.30
CA LYS A 209 2.74 -8.18 12.91
C LYS A 209 2.24 -7.42 14.14
N ARG A 210 2.46 -6.11 14.16
CA ARG A 210 1.93 -5.15 15.14
C ARG A 210 0.97 -4.22 14.43
N VAL A 211 -0.22 -4.04 14.97
CA VAL A 211 -1.29 -3.29 14.30
C VAL A 211 -1.67 -2.06 15.12
N LEU A 212 -1.76 -0.90 14.46
CA LEU A 212 -2.35 0.31 15.04
C LEU A 212 -3.79 0.45 14.54
N HIS A 213 -4.73 0.34 15.47
CA HIS A 213 -6.15 0.50 15.21
C HIS A 213 -6.73 1.62 16.10
N VAL A 214 -7.00 2.79 15.52
CA VAL A 214 -7.63 3.92 16.20
C VAL A 214 -9.14 3.70 16.20
N GLN A 215 -9.70 3.30 17.35
CA GLN A 215 -11.09 2.85 17.45
C GLN A 215 -12.07 3.95 17.89
N SER A 216 -11.56 5.10 18.32
CA SER A 216 -12.37 6.20 18.82
C SER A 216 -12.05 7.51 18.09
N ILE A 217 -13.07 8.34 17.92
CA ILE A 217 -12.89 9.75 17.49
C ILE A 217 -11.89 10.41 18.44
N SER A 218 -10.87 11.05 17.86
CA SER A 218 -9.73 11.61 18.58
C SER A 218 -9.30 12.94 17.98
N CYS A 219 -8.41 13.66 18.65
CA CYS A 219 -7.82 14.89 18.11
C CYS A 219 -6.49 14.67 17.35
N TRP A 220 -6.01 13.44 17.26
CA TRP A 220 -4.67 13.15 16.76
C TRP A 220 -4.67 12.32 15.47
N ALA A 221 -5.62 11.40 15.28
CA ALA A 221 -5.78 10.64 14.04
C ALA A 221 -7.23 10.21 13.79
N PRO A 222 -7.64 10.04 12.52
CA PRO A 222 -8.99 9.60 12.16
C PRO A 222 -9.28 8.20 12.70
N SER A 223 -10.51 8.02 13.21
CA SER A 223 -11.00 6.72 13.69
C SER A 223 -11.22 5.76 12.51
N CYS A 224 -10.86 4.49 12.68
CA CYS A 224 -11.33 3.41 11.83
C CYS A 224 -12.81 3.19 12.11
N ILE A 225 -13.63 3.26 11.06
CA ILE A 225 -15.07 2.96 11.13
C ILE A 225 -15.36 1.54 10.61
N GLY A 226 -14.44 0.95 9.84
CA GLY A 226 -14.54 -0.42 9.33
C GLY A 226 -13.39 -1.32 9.83
N PRO A 227 -13.42 -2.63 9.53
CA PRO A 227 -12.45 -3.62 10.01
C PRO A 227 -11.16 -3.57 9.19
N TYR A 228 -10.50 -2.43 9.28
CA TYR A 228 -9.14 -2.24 8.84
C TYR A 228 -8.39 -1.50 9.94
N SER A 229 -7.07 -1.47 9.84
CA SER A 229 -6.22 -0.71 10.74
C SER A 229 -5.53 0.44 10.01
N GLN A 230 -5.16 1.49 10.75
CA GLN A 230 -4.42 2.61 10.19
C GLN A 230 -3.05 2.19 9.68
N ALA A 231 -2.42 1.22 10.36
CA ALA A 231 -1.16 0.67 9.93
C ALA A 231 -0.88 -0.73 10.49
N THR A 232 -0.17 -1.53 9.70
CA THR A 232 0.43 -2.81 10.12
C THR A 232 1.95 -2.70 10.00
N LEU A 233 2.66 -2.83 11.12
CA LEU A 233 4.11 -3.01 11.15
C LEU A 233 4.42 -4.52 11.09
N HIS A 234 5.23 -4.94 10.12
CA HIS A 234 5.77 -6.29 10.07
C HIS A 234 7.27 -6.20 9.84
N LYS A 235 8.05 -6.72 10.80
CA LYS A 235 9.51 -6.56 10.84
C LYS A 235 9.82 -5.06 10.79
N GLU A 236 10.65 -4.65 9.83
CA GLU A 236 11.06 -3.25 9.66
C GLU A 236 10.14 -2.45 8.70
N ILE A 237 9.01 -2.99 8.24
CA ILE A 237 8.14 -2.31 7.25
C ILE A 237 6.80 -1.95 7.86
N LEU A 238 6.48 -0.66 7.84
CA LEU A 238 5.19 -0.13 8.24
C LEU A 238 4.32 0.10 7.01
N TYR A 239 3.32 -0.76 6.85
CA TYR A 239 2.29 -0.68 5.82
C TYR A 239 1.16 0.21 6.34
N MET A 240 1.04 1.45 5.86
CA MET A 240 -0.05 2.34 6.23
C MET A 240 -1.24 2.18 5.30
N ALA A 241 -2.44 2.18 5.87
CA ALA A 241 -3.68 2.28 5.13
C ALA A 241 -3.75 3.58 4.33
N GLY A 242 -4.67 3.62 3.37
CA GLY A 242 -5.05 4.84 2.67
C GLY A 242 -5.47 5.94 3.61
N GLN A 243 -4.73 7.05 3.61
CA GLN A 243 -5.03 8.24 4.40
C GLN A 243 -5.82 9.23 3.55
N LEU A 244 -7.08 9.44 3.93
CA LEU A 244 -7.90 10.52 3.43
C LEU A 244 -7.63 11.80 4.23
N GLY A 245 -7.93 12.95 3.63
CA GLY A 245 -7.86 14.26 4.27
C GLY A 245 -8.98 14.52 5.28
N LEU A 246 -9.21 13.58 6.19
CA LEU A 246 -10.23 13.69 7.23
C LEU A 246 -9.71 14.47 8.43
N ASP A 247 -10.53 15.40 8.93
CA ASP A 247 -10.29 16.07 10.21
C ASP A 247 -10.63 15.10 11.37
N PRO A 248 -9.63 14.65 12.17
CA PRO A 248 -9.82 13.59 13.17
C PRO A 248 -11.01 13.74 14.14
N PRO A 249 -11.32 14.93 14.70
CA PRO A 249 -12.39 15.08 15.68
C PRO A 249 -13.79 14.97 15.08
N ASN A 250 -13.97 15.23 13.78
CA ASN A 250 -15.30 15.26 13.17
C ASN A 250 -15.48 14.31 11.96
N MET A 251 -14.40 13.67 11.50
CA MET A 251 -14.41 12.66 10.44
C MET A 251 -14.98 13.15 9.10
N ASN A 252 -14.93 14.46 8.85
CA ASN A 252 -15.26 15.09 7.57
C ASN A 252 -14.00 15.41 6.78
N LEU A 253 -14.11 15.43 5.45
CA LEU A 253 -13.04 15.88 4.58
C LEU A 253 -12.76 17.37 4.80
N CYS A 254 -11.47 17.73 4.86
CA CYS A 254 -11.03 19.10 4.99
C CYS A 254 -11.51 19.95 3.81
N LYS A 255 -12.08 21.12 4.12
CA LYS A 255 -12.52 22.08 3.10
C LYS A 255 -11.30 22.77 2.50
N GLY A 256 -11.36 23.11 1.21
CA GLY A 256 -10.27 23.78 0.49
C GLY A 256 -9.77 23.04 -0.76
N GLY A 257 -10.41 21.91 -1.09
CA GLY A 257 -10.09 21.13 -2.28
C GLY A 257 -8.89 20.22 -2.09
N ALA A 258 -8.36 19.70 -3.21
CA ALA A 258 -7.39 18.61 -3.20
C ALA A 258 -6.11 18.91 -2.39
N THR A 259 -5.64 20.16 -2.39
CA THR A 259 -4.43 20.53 -1.62
C THR A 259 -4.64 20.51 -0.11
N ALA A 260 -5.82 20.92 0.36
CA ALA A 260 -6.15 20.90 1.79
C ALA A 260 -6.38 19.45 2.26
N GLU A 261 -7.06 18.64 1.45
CA GLU A 261 -7.22 17.21 1.72
C GLU A 261 -5.87 16.48 1.74
N LEU A 262 -4.96 16.80 0.82
CA LEU A 262 -3.61 16.23 0.77
C LEU A 262 -2.81 16.56 2.04
N GLU A 263 -2.80 17.84 2.42
CA GLU A 263 -2.09 18.30 3.62
C GLU A 263 -2.61 17.59 4.87
N GLN A 264 -3.95 17.49 5.03
CA GLN A 264 -4.53 16.75 6.14
C GLN A 264 -4.21 15.25 6.09
N ALA A 265 -4.20 14.63 4.91
CA ALA A 265 -3.82 13.22 4.75
C ALA A 265 -2.36 12.98 5.16
N LEU A 266 -1.45 13.91 4.85
CA LEU A 266 -0.04 13.86 5.27
C LEU A 266 0.10 14.10 6.78
N GLU A 267 -0.67 15.02 7.38
CA GLU A 267 -0.73 15.20 8.83
C GLU A 267 -1.20 13.93 9.55
N ASN A 268 -2.27 13.31 9.05
CA ASN A 268 -2.80 12.05 9.57
C ASN A 268 -1.76 10.93 9.45
N SER A 269 -1.07 10.84 8.31
CA SER A 269 0.01 9.88 8.07
C SER A 269 1.17 10.07 9.06
N GLU A 270 1.57 11.31 9.32
CA GLU A 270 2.63 11.63 10.28
C GLU A 270 2.21 11.30 11.72
N ALA A 271 0.95 11.56 12.10
CA ALA A 271 0.45 11.22 13.42
C ALA A 271 0.47 9.70 13.66
N ILE A 272 0.12 8.92 12.64
CA ILE A 272 0.24 7.46 12.65
C ILE A 272 1.72 7.04 12.73
N ALA A 273 2.60 7.61 11.89
CA ALA A 273 4.03 7.31 11.89
C ALA A 273 4.70 7.51 13.26
N LYS A 274 4.34 8.60 13.95
CA LYS A 274 4.84 8.92 15.30
C LYS A 274 4.50 7.85 16.34
N SER A 275 3.39 7.13 16.17
CA SER A 275 3.02 6.00 17.05
C SER A 275 3.99 4.81 16.92
N PHE A 276 4.81 4.81 15.88
CA PHE A 276 5.88 3.82 15.63
C PHE A 276 7.27 4.44 15.76
N ASN A 277 7.41 5.59 16.43
CA ASN A 277 8.69 6.31 16.60
C ASN A 277 9.40 6.63 15.28
N CYS A 278 8.64 6.88 14.22
CA CYS A 278 9.15 7.24 12.90
C CYS A 278 8.42 8.47 12.34
N SER A 279 8.85 8.95 11.18
CA SER A 279 8.23 10.07 10.49
C SER A 279 8.13 9.80 9.00
N ILE A 280 7.04 10.26 8.38
CA ILE A 280 6.86 10.15 6.93
C ILE A 280 7.92 10.94 6.15
N SER A 281 8.54 11.94 6.79
CA SER A 281 9.54 12.80 6.14
C SER A 281 10.94 12.19 6.07
N THR A 282 11.24 11.19 6.92
CA THR A 282 12.55 10.54 7.05
C THR A 282 12.53 9.04 6.78
N SER A 283 11.41 8.38 7.06
CA SER A 283 11.29 6.92 7.02
C SER A 283 10.51 6.41 5.81
N ALA A 284 9.86 7.29 5.04
CA ALA A 284 9.10 6.87 3.87
C ALA A 284 10.02 6.36 2.74
N VAL A 285 9.63 5.24 2.16
CA VAL A 285 10.26 4.60 1.02
C VAL A 285 9.50 4.91 -0.26
N LEU A 286 8.17 4.84 -0.20
CA LEU A 286 7.25 5.06 -1.32
C LEU A 286 5.99 5.79 -0.82
N PHE A 287 5.53 6.76 -1.59
CA PHE A 287 4.16 7.27 -1.49
C PHE A 287 3.39 6.90 -2.76
N VAL A 288 2.25 6.25 -2.57
CA VAL A 288 1.23 6.14 -3.62
C VAL A 288 0.15 7.18 -3.34
N VAL A 289 -0.08 8.07 -4.30
CA VAL A 289 -1.06 9.15 -4.20
C VAL A 289 -2.14 8.92 -5.24
N TYR A 290 -3.33 8.55 -4.79
CA TYR A 290 -4.49 8.41 -5.66
C TYR A 290 -5.14 9.77 -5.84
N CYS A 291 -5.36 10.17 -7.09
CA CYS A 291 -6.03 11.42 -7.45
C CYS A 291 -7.36 11.07 -8.14
N SER A 292 -8.47 11.57 -7.60
CA SER A 292 -9.78 11.41 -8.22
C SER A 292 -9.89 12.19 -9.53
N THR A 293 -10.74 11.73 -10.46
CA THR A 293 -11.10 12.48 -11.67
C THR A 293 -11.78 13.82 -11.38
N TYR A 294 -12.31 14.00 -10.17
CA TYR A 294 -12.86 15.27 -9.72
C TYR A 294 -11.80 16.36 -9.53
N VAL A 295 -10.50 16.01 -9.48
CA VAL A 295 -9.41 16.98 -9.52
C VAL A 295 -9.10 17.36 -10.97
N PRO A 296 -9.32 18.63 -11.37
CA PRO A 296 -9.01 19.09 -12.72
C PRO A 296 -7.51 18.93 -13.00
N SER A 297 -7.15 18.54 -14.23
CA SER A 297 -5.75 18.37 -14.64
C SER A 297 -4.91 19.63 -14.40
N SER A 298 -5.50 20.81 -14.57
CA SER A 298 -4.86 22.10 -14.31
C SER A 298 -4.49 22.34 -12.85
N GLU A 299 -5.08 21.60 -11.89
CA GLU A 299 -4.82 21.79 -10.45
C GLU A 299 -3.88 20.74 -9.87
N ARG A 300 -3.58 19.66 -10.60
CA ARG A 300 -2.79 18.54 -10.08
C ARG A 300 -1.35 18.91 -9.75
N HIS A 301 -0.76 19.90 -10.43
CA HIS A 301 0.55 20.42 -10.07
C HIS A 301 0.57 20.94 -8.62
N LYS A 302 -0.54 21.55 -8.15
CA LYS A 302 -0.64 22.08 -6.79
C LYS A 302 -0.59 20.97 -5.73
N ILE A 303 -1.07 19.76 -6.05
CA ILE A 303 -0.98 18.59 -5.17
C ILE A 303 0.50 18.25 -4.96
N GLN A 304 1.24 18.09 -6.05
CA GLN A 304 2.67 17.79 -5.98
C GLN A 304 3.46 18.91 -5.28
N ASP A 305 3.24 20.17 -5.64
CA ASP A 305 3.89 21.32 -5.01
C ASP A 305 3.62 21.36 -3.49
N LYS A 306 2.38 21.10 -3.07
CA LYS A 306 1.99 21.06 -1.66
C LYS A 306 2.68 19.90 -0.94
N GLN A 307 2.71 18.71 -1.52
CA GLN A 307 3.41 17.56 -0.96
C GLN A 307 4.91 17.84 -0.75
N ASP A 308 5.57 18.33 -1.80
CA ASP A 308 7.01 18.62 -1.79
C ASP A 308 7.33 19.70 -0.75
N SER A 309 6.53 20.77 -0.71
CA SER A 309 6.66 21.82 0.30
C SER A 309 6.47 21.29 1.72
N TYR A 310 5.45 20.47 1.95
CA TYR A 310 5.13 19.93 3.27
C TYR A 310 6.24 19.00 3.78
N LEU A 311 6.66 18.02 2.98
CA LEU A 311 7.74 17.10 3.35
C LEU A 311 9.07 17.83 3.55
N LYS A 312 9.37 18.84 2.72
CA LYS A 312 10.57 19.66 2.88
C LYS A 312 10.55 20.47 4.18
N GLN A 313 9.42 21.09 4.52
CA GLN A 313 9.27 21.83 5.78
C GLN A 313 9.45 20.90 6.99
N MET A 314 8.84 19.71 6.96
CA MET A 314 9.02 18.72 8.02
C MET A 314 10.47 18.28 8.20
N ARG A 315 11.19 18.02 7.10
CA ARG A 315 12.61 17.65 7.15
C ARG A 315 13.46 18.74 7.80
N LEU A 316 13.21 20.01 7.46
CA LEU A 316 13.92 21.14 8.08
C LEU A 316 13.66 21.20 9.60
N LEU A 317 12.40 21.03 10.02
CA LEU A 317 12.03 21.02 11.44
C LEU A 317 12.66 19.87 12.24
N GLN A 318 12.96 18.73 11.60
CA GLN A 318 13.62 17.60 12.25
C GLN A 318 15.13 17.75 12.33
N LEU A 319 15.77 18.36 11.33
CA LEU A 319 17.20 18.68 11.35
C LEU A 319 17.54 19.66 12.49
N ASP A 320 16.68 20.65 12.73
CA ASP A 320 16.85 21.62 13.82
C ASP A 320 16.77 21.01 15.22
N LYS A 321 16.18 19.81 15.36
CA LYS A 321 16.09 19.08 16.64
C LYS A 321 17.34 18.26 16.98
N GLY A 322 18.37 18.27 16.14
CA GLY A 322 19.66 17.61 16.40
C GLY A 322 19.64 16.08 16.38
N SER A 323 18.51 15.48 16.03
CA SER A 323 18.37 14.03 15.87
C SER A 323 18.99 13.59 14.54
N VAL A 324 20.15 12.92 14.59
CA VAL A 324 20.79 12.27 13.43
C VAL A 324 19.97 11.02 13.06
N ILE A 325 18.84 11.23 12.39
CA ILE A 325 18.01 10.15 11.85
C ILE A 325 18.42 9.96 10.39
N GLN A 326 18.58 8.70 9.96
CA GLN A 326 18.75 8.40 8.55
C GLN A 326 17.53 8.90 7.78
N VAL A 327 17.74 9.87 6.88
CA VAL A 327 16.69 10.42 6.02
C VAL A 327 16.68 9.66 4.71
N LEU A 328 15.60 8.91 4.47
CA LEU A 328 15.33 8.30 3.18
C LEU A 328 14.79 9.33 2.18
N ASP A 329 15.13 9.12 0.92
CA ASP A 329 14.52 9.85 -0.19
C ASP A 329 13.39 8.98 -0.77
N PRO A 330 12.12 9.29 -0.48
CA PRO A 330 10.99 8.50 -0.93
C PRO A 330 10.79 8.70 -2.43
N ILE A 331 10.26 7.67 -3.07
CA ILE A 331 9.77 7.75 -4.45
C ILE A 331 8.27 7.97 -4.47
N PHE A 332 7.77 8.53 -5.56
CA PHE A 332 6.36 8.91 -5.69
C PHE A 332 5.71 8.21 -6.89
N LEU A 333 4.53 7.67 -6.65
CA LEU A 333 3.63 7.14 -7.66
C LEU A 333 2.29 7.87 -7.53
N TYR A 334 1.88 8.54 -8.60
CA TYR A 334 0.56 9.14 -8.72
C TYR A 334 -0.32 8.27 -9.60
N VAL A 335 -1.55 8.03 -9.17
CA VAL A 335 -2.52 7.20 -9.88
C VAL A 335 -3.81 7.98 -10.06
N LEU A 336 -4.25 8.15 -11.31
CA LEU A 336 -5.54 8.74 -11.63
C LEU A 336 -6.62 7.66 -11.57
N VAL A 337 -7.61 7.89 -10.72
CA VAL A 337 -8.70 6.96 -10.45
C VAL A 337 -10.05 7.65 -10.60
N PRO A 338 -11.12 6.94 -11.00
CA PRO A 338 -12.45 7.53 -11.12
C PRO A 338 -12.87 8.28 -9.85
N ASP A 339 -12.80 7.62 -8.69
CA ASP A 339 -13.25 8.16 -7.41
C ASP A 339 -12.59 7.47 -6.20
N LEU A 340 -12.77 8.09 -5.03
CA LEU A 340 -12.25 7.67 -3.73
C LEU A 340 -13.38 7.66 -2.68
N PRO A 341 -13.20 6.95 -1.55
CA PRO A 341 -14.20 6.93 -0.50
C PRO A 341 -14.57 8.34 -0.02
N LYS A 342 -15.85 8.55 0.32
CA LYS A 342 -16.42 9.86 0.69
C LYS A 342 -16.32 10.94 -0.40
N ARG A 343 -16.08 10.57 -1.68
CA ARG A 343 -15.80 11.53 -2.77
C ARG A 343 -14.56 12.37 -2.50
N ALA A 344 -13.57 11.82 -1.80
CA ALA A 344 -12.31 12.50 -1.57
C ALA A 344 -11.62 12.81 -2.91
N LEU A 345 -10.88 13.90 -2.94
CA LEU A 345 -10.12 14.32 -4.10
C LEU A 345 -8.77 13.61 -4.18
N VAL A 346 -8.21 13.28 -3.02
CA VAL A 346 -6.91 12.60 -2.88
C VAL A 346 -6.90 11.59 -1.74
N GLU A 347 -6.16 10.50 -1.92
CA GLU A 347 -5.80 9.54 -0.87
C GLU A 347 -4.28 9.32 -0.90
N VAL A 348 -3.62 9.36 0.26
CA VAL A 348 -2.18 9.14 0.39
C VAL A 348 -1.94 7.80 1.07
N LYS A 349 -1.13 6.94 0.45
CA LYS A 349 -0.71 5.65 0.99
C LYS A 349 0.82 5.61 1.12
N PRO A 350 1.37 5.90 2.29
CA PRO A 350 2.80 5.78 2.57
C PRO A 350 3.22 4.33 2.85
N LEU A 351 4.45 3.97 2.45
CA LEU A 351 5.17 2.78 2.90
C LEU A 351 6.46 3.21 3.58
N LEU A 352 6.66 2.84 4.85
CA LEU A 352 7.79 3.31 5.64
C LEU A 352 8.72 2.16 6.04
N TYR A 353 10.01 2.47 6.11
CA TYR A 353 11.03 1.64 6.73
C TYR A 353 11.30 2.13 8.16
N VAL A 354 11.10 1.22 9.12
CA VAL A 354 11.23 1.46 10.56
C VAL A 354 12.26 0.45 11.09
N PRO A 355 13.55 0.82 11.19
CA PRO A 355 14.59 -0.10 11.65
C PRO A 355 14.35 -0.51 13.11
N GLU A 356 14.62 -1.78 13.44
CA GLU A 356 14.43 -2.34 14.79
C GLU A 356 15.42 -1.77 15.82
N ASP A 357 16.63 -1.38 15.39
CA ASP A 357 17.67 -0.77 16.22
C ASP A 357 18.11 0.59 15.65
N MET A 358 18.01 1.66 16.46
CA MET A 358 18.50 3.02 16.09
C MET A 358 20.04 3.13 15.98
N ASN A 359 20.78 2.02 16.17
CA ASN A 359 22.25 1.96 16.17
C ASN A 359 22.86 1.42 14.87
N VAL A 360 22.11 1.35 13.77
CA VAL A 360 22.67 0.93 12.48
C VAL A 360 23.53 2.06 11.91
N THR A 361 24.83 2.00 12.22
CA THR A 361 25.86 2.73 11.46
C THR A 361 25.93 2.05 10.10
N ILE A 362 25.26 2.62 9.08
CA ILE A 362 25.42 2.12 7.71
C ILE A 362 26.86 2.39 7.30
N GLY A 363 27.60 1.30 7.06
CA GLY A 363 28.97 1.34 6.59
C GLY A 363 29.09 2.20 5.34
N THR A 364 30.14 3.01 5.31
CA THR A 364 30.52 3.87 4.20
C THR A 364 30.53 3.09 2.89
N GLU A 365 30.05 3.74 1.82
CA GLU A 365 29.96 3.22 0.45
C GLU A 365 31.13 2.29 0.07
N GLN A 366 30.89 0.98 0.05
CA GLN A 366 31.64 0.09 -0.83
C GLN A 366 30.90 0.02 -2.16
N LYS A 367 31.39 0.81 -3.13
CA LYS A 367 31.07 0.63 -4.56
C LYS A 367 31.54 -0.76 -4.98
N HIS A 368 30.73 -1.78 -4.77
CA HIS A 368 30.89 -3.04 -5.49
C HIS A 368 30.47 -2.77 -6.94
N SER A 369 31.46 -2.46 -7.78
CA SER A 369 31.29 -2.43 -9.23
C SER A 369 31.00 -3.84 -9.71
N CYS A 370 29.73 -4.18 -9.90
CA CYS A 370 29.37 -5.35 -10.69
C CYS A 370 29.85 -5.08 -12.14
N SER A 371 30.82 -5.87 -12.60
CA SER A 371 31.62 -5.61 -13.80
C SER A 371 30.96 -6.00 -15.13
N ARG A 372 29.72 -6.50 -15.11
CA ARG A 372 28.94 -6.78 -16.32
C ARG A 372 27.50 -6.28 -16.15
N VAL A 373 27.19 -5.18 -16.82
CA VAL A 373 25.80 -4.75 -17.03
C VAL A 373 25.11 -5.83 -17.87
N PRO A 374 23.96 -6.37 -17.44
CA PRO A 374 23.23 -7.33 -18.24
C PRO A 374 22.89 -6.74 -19.61
N SER A 375 22.99 -7.58 -20.64
CA SER A 375 22.52 -7.29 -21.99
C SER A 375 21.82 -8.53 -22.53
N TYR A 376 20.51 -8.43 -22.72
CA TYR A 376 19.68 -9.47 -23.34
C TYR A 376 18.53 -8.80 -24.09
N TRP A 377 17.88 -9.55 -24.97
CA TRP A 377 16.87 -9.04 -25.93
C TRP A 377 17.38 -7.92 -26.85
N GLY A 378 18.70 -7.86 -27.11
CA GLY A 378 19.32 -6.80 -27.90
C GLY A 378 19.41 -5.44 -27.19
N ILE A 379 18.91 -5.33 -25.95
CA ILE A 379 18.91 -4.07 -25.20
C ILE A 379 20.30 -3.78 -24.66
N GLN A 380 20.91 -2.70 -25.13
CA GLN A 380 22.14 -2.14 -24.58
C GLN A 380 21.82 -0.99 -23.64
N HIS A 381 22.63 -0.81 -22.59
CA HIS A 381 22.41 0.29 -21.66
C HIS A 381 22.61 1.65 -22.35
N ALA A 382 21.59 2.50 -22.30
CA ALA A 382 21.68 3.90 -22.66
C ALA A 382 21.44 4.82 -21.45
N HIS A 383 22.01 6.03 -21.47
CA HIS A 383 21.88 7.01 -20.39
C HIS A 383 20.43 7.36 -20.05
N TRP A 384 19.52 7.34 -21.03
CA TRP A 384 18.12 7.66 -20.82
C TRP A 384 17.36 6.55 -20.05
N HIS A 385 17.90 5.34 -19.91
CA HIS A 385 17.25 4.26 -19.16
C HIS A 385 17.02 4.64 -17.69
N ASP A 386 17.98 5.34 -17.09
CA ASP A 386 17.88 5.76 -15.69
C ASP A 386 16.81 6.85 -15.52
N SER A 387 16.47 7.58 -16.60
CA SER A 387 15.38 8.56 -16.58
C SER A 387 13.99 7.93 -16.51
N CYS A 388 13.87 6.61 -16.74
CA CYS A 388 12.62 5.87 -16.60
C CYS A 388 12.33 5.47 -15.15
N ILE A 389 13.30 5.62 -14.23
CA ILE A 389 13.28 4.99 -12.91
C ILE A 389 13.41 6.03 -11.80
N GLN A 390 12.52 5.95 -10.81
CA GLN A 390 12.80 6.42 -9.45
C GLN A 390 13.10 5.21 -8.58
N LYS A 391 14.09 5.31 -7.68
CA LYS A 391 14.41 4.23 -6.75
C LYS A 391 14.72 4.76 -5.35
N CYS A 392 14.27 4.02 -4.34
CA CYS A 392 14.70 4.19 -2.95
C CYS A 392 15.31 2.87 -2.50
N VAL A 393 16.59 2.89 -2.13
CA VAL A 393 17.34 1.68 -1.76
C VAL A 393 17.95 1.87 -0.39
N VAL A 394 17.63 0.96 0.54
CA VAL A 394 18.35 0.80 1.80
C VAL A 394 19.27 -0.39 1.64
N GLN A 395 20.58 -0.15 1.63
CA GLN A 395 21.58 -1.13 1.23
C GLN A 395 21.41 -2.46 1.98
N GLY A 396 21.26 -3.55 1.22
CA GLY A 396 21.11 -4.90 1.77
C GLY A 396 19.76 -5.19 2.44
N LYS A 397 18.83 -4.23 2.48
CA LYS A 397 17.54 -4.34 3.19
C LYS A 397 16.35 -4.16 2.27
N ILE A 398 16.24 -3.01 1.60
CA ILE A 398 15.07 -2.63 0.81
C ILE A 398 15.47 -2.13 -0.56
N CYS A 399 14.66 -2.48 -1.56
CA CYS A 399 14.71 -1.89 -2.89
C CYS A 399 13.28 -1.58 -3.35
N ALA A 400 12.94 -0.30 -3.44
CA ALA A 400 11.69 0.17 -4.00
C ALA A 400 11.94 0.92 -5.32
N VAL A 401 11.07 0.69 -6.30
CA VAL A 401 11.20 1.25 -7.64
C VAL A 401 9.83 1.69 -8.17
N VAL A 402 9.82 2.88 -8.77
CA VAL A 402 8.76 3.33 -9.67
C VAL A 402 9.37 3.46 -11.06
N LEU A 403 8.92 2.64 -12.00
CA LEU A 403 9.35 2.67 -13.40
C LEU A 403 8.22 3.21 -14.28
N CYS A 404 8.50 4.20 -15.10
CA CYS A 404 7.54 4.92 -15.94
C CYS A 404 7.94 4.83 -17.42
N ILE A 405 7.02 4.35 -18.27
CA ILE A 405 7.17 4.34 -19.73
C ILE A 405 6.17 5.31 -20.35
N THR A 406 6.65 6.49 -20.74
CA THR A 406 5.85 7.49 -21.46
C THR A 406 5.68 7.13 -22.93
N SER A 407 4.73 7.77 -23.62
CA SER A 407 4.58 7.68 -25.08
C SER A 407 5.85 8.08 -25.86
N GLU A 408 6.63 9.04 -25.35
CA GLU A 408 7.92 9.43 -25.96
C GLU A 408 8.98 8.33 -25.82
N LEU A 409 9.02 7.66 -24.68
CA LEU A 409 9.94 6.56 -24.42
C LEU A 409 9.57 5.31 -25.21
N LEU A 410 8.27 5.07 -25.43
CA LEU A 410 7.77 4.01 -26.30
C LEU A 410 8.42 4.09 -27.70
N VAL A 411 8.44 5.28 -28.30
CA VAL A 411 9.06 5.49 -29.61
C VAL A 411 10.55 5.13 -29.58
N LYS A 412 11.28 5.51 -28.53
CA LYS A 412 12.71 5.17 -28.38
C LYS A 412 12.92 3.66 -28.26
N ILE A 413 12.13 2.99 -27.43
CA ILE A 413 12.18 1.53 -27.22
C ILE A 413 11.88 0.79 -28.54
N CYS A 414 10.96 1.30 -29.36
CA CYS A 414 10.52 0.62 -30.57
C CYS A 414 11.26 1.05 -31.85
N SER A 415 12.07 2.11 -31.80
CA SER A 415 12.71 2.76 -32.97
C SER A 415 13.68 1.86 -33.76
N GLU A 416 14.14 0.73 -33.21
CA GLU A 416 15.05 -0.18 -33.89
C GLU A 416 14.37 -1.13 -34.91
N SER A 417 13.04 -1.09 -35.11
CA SER A 417 12.42 -1.84 -36.22
C SER A 417 11.13 -1.26 -36.80
N LEU A 418 11.23 -0.24 -37.64
CA LEU A 418 10.13 0.06 -38.56
C LEU A 418 10.68 0.16 -39.98
N GLY A 419 10.72 -0.99 -40.65
CA GLY A 419 10.64 -1.08 -42.11
C GLY A 419 9.21 -0.72 -42.52
N GLY A 420 9.08 0.10 -43.56
CA GLY A 420 7.89 0.89 -43.84
C GLY A 420 6.64 0.16 -44.36
N ASP A 421 5.60 1.00 -44.40
CA ASP A 421 4.32 0.96 -45.12
C ASP A 421 3.03 0.33 -44.50
N GLN A 422 2.08 1.27 -44.35
CA GLN A 422 0.62 1.28 -44.62
C GLN A 422 -0.40 0.51 -43.75
N ASP A 423 -1.03 1.30 -42.88
CA ASP A 423 -2.47 1.62 -42.80
C ASP A 423 -3.50 0.50 -43.12
N ASN A 424 -3.79 -0.31 -42.09
CA ASN A 424 -5.03 -1.08 -41.94
C ASN A 424 -5.31 -1.26 -40.43
N GLY A 425 -6.58 -1.21 -40.01
CA GLY A 425 -6.95 -1.23 -38.58
C GLY A 425 -6.44 -2.45 -37.79
N ASP A 426 -6.41 -3.63 -38.41
CA ASP A 426 -5.82 -4.84 -37.80
C ASP A 426 -4.29 -4.75 -37.66
N TYR A 427 -3.63 -4.10 -38.62
CA TYR A 427 -2.18 -3.89 -38.59
C TYR A 427 -1.78 -2.96 -37.43
N GLN A 428 -2.62 -2.00 -37.08
CA GLN A 428 -2.37 -1.07 -35.97
C GLN A 428 -2.46 -1.76 -34.59
N ASN A 429 -3.36 -2.74 -34.44
CA ASN A 429 -3.44 -3.56 -33.23
C ASN A 429 -2.24 -4.50 -33.11
N LEU A 430 -1.89 -5.20 -34.19
CA LEU A 430 -0.69 -6.05 -34.26
C LEU A 430 0.59 -5.25 -33.95
N LEU A 431 0.69 -4.03 -34.50
CA LEU A 431 1.80 -3.14 -34.22
C LEU A 431 1.84 -2.73 -32.74
N ARG A 432 0.70 -2.42 -32.13
CA ARG A 432 0.60 -2.08 -30.71
C ARG A 432 0.98 -3.25 -29.81
N GLU A 433 0.56 -4.46 -30.14
CA GLU A 433 0.96 -5.68 -29.42
C GLU A 433 2.47 -5.90 -29.51
N ALA A 434 3.05 -5.81 -30.71
CA ALA A 434 4.49 -5.96 -30.90
C ALA A 434 5.30 -4.88 -30.16
N GLN A 435 4.80 -3.64 -30.12
CA GLN A 435 5.39 -2.56 -29.32
C GLN A 435 5.35 -2.90 -27.83
N MET A 436 4.21 -3.36 -27.32
CA MET A 436 4.05 -3.70 -25.91
C MET A 436 4.84 -4.94 -25.49
N GLU A 437 5.08 -5.88 -26.41
CA GLU A 437 5.97 -7.02 -26.20
C GLU A 437 7.43 -6.61 -26.04
N ARG A 438 7.84 -5.48 -26.63
CA ARG A 438 9.16 -4.88 -26.39
C ARG A 438 9.20 -4.10 -25.10
N VAL A 439 8.14 -3.37 -24.80
CA VAL A 439 8.01 -2.63 -23.54
C VAL A 439 8.05 -3.59 -22.36
N SER A 440 7.37 -4.74 -22.42
CA SER A 440 7.39 -5.73 -21.33
C SER A 440 8.82 -6.23 -21.05
N ARG A 441 9.54 -6.62 -22.10
CA ARG A 441 10.96 -7.01 -22.04
C ARG A 441 11.85 -5.88 -21.53
N PHE A 442 11.63 -4.65 -22.00
CA PHE A 442 12.40 -3.49 -21.58
C PHE A 442 12.19 -3.17 -20.09
N CYS A 443 10.93 -3.20 -19.61
CA CYS A 443 10.62 -3.04 -18.18
C CYS A 443 11.35 -4.10 -17.35
N ILE A 444 11.21 -5.37 -17.71
CA ILE A 444 11.85 -6.48 -16.98
C ILE A 444 13.38 -6.39 -17.02
N TYR A 445 13.95 -5.98 -18.16
CA TYR A 445 15.37 -5.71 -18.30
C TYR A 445 15.85 -4.65 -17.30
N LEU A 446 15.13 -3.52 -17.20
CA LEU A 446 15.50 -2.44 -16.28
C LEU A 446 15.39 -2.85 -14.81
N LEU A 447 14.33 -3.58 -14.45
CA LEU A 447 14.14 -4.07 -13.09
C LEU A 447 15.23 -5.09 -12.69
N ASP A 448 15.54 -6.05 -13.56
CA ASP A 448 16.59 -7.04 -13.30
C ASP A 448 17.98 -6.39 -13.23
N LYS A 449 18.29 -5.44 -14.14
CA LYS A 449 19.51 -4.62 -14.06
C LYS A 449 19.62 -3.94 -12.70
N LEU A 450 18.52 -3.39 -12.19
CA LEU A 450 18.50 -2.71 -10.90
C LEU A 450 18.70 -3.68 -9.73
N TYR A 451 18.04 -4.84 -9.75
CA TYR A 451 18.29 -5.91 -8.78
C TYR A 451 19.74 -6.34 -8.76
N MET A 452 20.32 -6.60 -9.93
CA MET A 452 21.73 -6.94 -10.10
C MET A 452 22.68 -5.90 -9.51
N GLN A 453 22.39 -4.61 -9.74
CA GLN A 453 23.21 -3.51 -9.24
C GLN A 453 23.13 -3.34 -7.72
N ASN A 454 22.00 -3.69 -7.11
CA ASN A 454 21.76 -3.52 -5.67
C ASN A 454 21.84 -4.84 -4.89
N ASN A 455 22.33 -5.91 -5.54
CA ASN A 455 22.45 -7.25 -4.99
C ASN A 455 21.11 -7.87 -4.56
N PHE A 456 19.98 -7.54 -5.18
CA PHE A 456 18.69 -8.19 -4.94
C PHE A 456 18.46 -9.36 -5.90
N SER A 457 17.59 -10.28 -5.49
CA SER A 457 17.06 -11.37 -6.31
C SER A 457 15.55 -11.20 -6.51
N TRP A 458 14.98 -11.90 -7.49
CA TRP A 458 13.54 -11.85 -7.70
C TRP A 458 12.73 -12.51 -6.58
N GLU A 459 13.33 -13.37 -5.76
CA GLU A 459 12.72 -13.95 -4.55
C GLU A 459 12.58 -12.92 -3.42
N ASP A 460 13.35 -11.83 -3.45
CA ASP A 460 13.23 -10.72 -2.49
C ASP A 460 11.99 -9.85 -2.77
N THR A 461 11.36 -10.00 -3.95
CA THR A 461 10.19 -9.24 -4.35
C THR A 461 9.02 -9.52 -3.41
N LYS A 462 8.42 -8.46 -2.86
CA LYS A 462 7.22 -8.55 -2.01
C LYS A 462 5.99 -8.06 -2.76
N ASN A 463 6.19 -7.11 -3.64
CA ASN A 463 5.14 -6.59 -4.50
C ASN A 463 5.69 -6.19 -5.86
N LEU A 464 4.94 -6.52 -6.91
CA LEU A 464 5.19 -6.04 -8.26
C LEU A 464 3.84 -5.80 -8.94
N ARG A 465 3.51 -4.53 -9.19
CA ARG A 465 2.31 -4.10 -9.92
C ARG A 465 2.71 -3.34 -11.17
N PHE A 466 2.07 -3.67 -12.29
CA PHE A 466 2.08 -2.86 -13.49
C PHE A 466 0.72 -2.18 -13.65
N TYR A 467 0.72 -0.87 -13.55
CA TYR A 467 -0.40 -0.01 -13.85
C TYR A 467 -0.44 0.26 -15.36
N PHE A 468 -1.60 0.03 -15.97
CA PHE A 468 -1.80 0.30 -17.38
C PHE A 468 -3.09 1.10 -17.58
N PRO A 469 -3.08 2.14 -18.43
CA PRO A 469 -4.26 2.95 -18.67
C PRO A 469 -5.27 2.17 -19.52
N THR A 470 -6.56 2.26 -19.22
CA THR A 470 -7.60 1.60 -20.03
C THR A 470 -7.65 2.14 -21.47
N SER A 471 -7.16 3.35 -21.70
CA SER A 471 -6.96 3.93 -23.04
C SER A 471 -5.90 3.21 -23.88
N LEU A 472 -5.07 2.33 -23.29
CA LEU A 472 -4.13 1.48 -24.03
C LEU A 472 -4.87 0.55 -25.00
N GLY A 473 -6.12 0.17 -24.70
CA GLY A 473 -6.98 -0.60 -25.59
C GLY A 473 -6.49 -2.03 -25.88
N LEU A 474 -5.57 -2.55 -25.08
CA LEU A 474 -5.12 -3.93 -25.16
C LEU A 474 -5.91 -4.82 -24.19
N PRO A 475 -6.31 -6.04 -24.60
CA PRO A 475 -6.88 -7.01 -23.68
C PRO A 475 -5.91 -7.31 -22.53
N LEU A 476 -6.45 -7.44 -21.32
CA LEU A 476 -5.68 -7.76 -20.13
C LEU A 476 -4.89 -9.07 -20.29
N GLU A 477 -5.48 -10.04 -20.99
CA GLU A 477 -4.89 -11.36 -21.24
C GLU A 477 -3.66 -11.25 -22.13
N ALA A 478 -3.73 -10.41 -23.17
CA ALA A 478 -2.62 -10.17 -24.07
C ALA A 478 -1.46 -9.49 -23.32
N LEU A 479 -1.75 -8.43 -22.57
CA LEU A 479 -0.73 -7.73 -21.77
C LEU A 479 -0.09 -8.67 -20.74
N SER A 480 -0.89 -9.48 -20.05
CA SER A 480 -0.38 -10.46 -19.11
C SER A 480 0.49 -11.51 -19.77
N LEU A 481 0.09 -12.02 -20.94
CA LEU A 481 0.90 -12.99 -21.68
C LEU A 481 2.25 -12.39 -22.08
N MET A 482 2.30 -11.12 -22.48
CA MET A 482 3.55 -10.43 -22.83
C MET A 482 4.51 -10.33 -21.65
N PHE A 483 4.03 -9.97 -20.45
CA PHE A 483 4.86 -9.93 -19.25
C PHE A 483 5.27 -11.32 -18.79
N THR A 484 4.36 -12.30 -18.81
CA THR A 484 4.66 -13.69 -18.49
C THR A 484 5.73 -14.27 -19.41
N ASN A 485 5.63 -14.03 -20.71
CA ASN A 485 6.62 -14.48 -21.69
C ASN A 485 7.99 -13.85 -21.43
N ALA A 486 8.03 -12.55 -21.15
CA ALA A 486 9.29 -11.86 -20.84
C ALA A 486 9.94 -12.37 -19.54
N PHE A 487 9.15 -12.67 -18.49
CA PHE A 487 9.67 -13.33 -17.29
C PHE A 487 10.18 -14.75 -17.59
N ASN A 488 9.41 -15.56 -18.33
CA ASN A 488 9.81 -16.91 -18.74
C ASN A 488 11.11 -16.92 -19.56
N GLU A 489 11.28 -15.94 -20.45
CA GLU A 489 12.51 -15.74 -21.20
C GLU A 489 13.66 -15.35 -20.27
N LEU A 490 13.46 -14.44 -19.30
CA LEU A 490 14.48 -14.07 -18.32
C LEU A 490 14.93 -15.26 -17.47
N ALA A 491 14.00 -16.10 -17.02
CA ALA A 491 14.32 -17.33 -16.27
C ALA A 491 15.15 -18.34 -17.09
N LYS A 492 14.94 -18.40 -18.42
CA LYS A 492 15.77 -19.21 -19.32
C LYS A 492 17.18 -18.63 -19.50
N LEU A 493 17.32 -17.31 -19.42
CA LEU A 493 18.58 -16.59 -19.61
C LEU A 493 19.48 -16.61 -18.36
N GLY A 494 18.93 -16.83 -17.17
CA GLY A 494 19.71 -16.89 -15.93
C GLY A 494 19.03 -17.68 -14.82
N HIS A 495 19.82 -18.40 -14.02
CA HIS A 495 19.36 -19.21 -12.87
C HIS A 495 18.87 -18.38 -11.66
N ARG A 496 18.39 -17.14 -11.86
CA ARG A 496 18.06 -16.18 -10.79
C ARG A 496 16.57 -15.95 -10.55
N ILE A 497 15.72 -16.56 -11.36
CA ILE A 497 14.26 -16.51 -11.17
C ILE A 497 13.75 -17.94 -11.21
N ILE A 498 13.15 -18.37 -10.11
CA ILE A 498 12.33 -19.57 -10.07
C ILE A 498 10.90 -19.11 -10.32
N ILE A 499 10.42 -19.30 -11.55
CA ILE A 499 9.03 -19.01 -11.91
C ILE A 499 8.21 -20.26 -11.58
N GLY A 500 7.23 -20.10 -10.68
CA GLY A 500 6.22 -21.12 -10.42
C GLY A 500 5.17 -21.15 -11.53
N GLU A 501 4.06 -21.87 -11.32
CA GLU A 501 2.94 -21.84 -12.28
C GLU A 501 2.24 -20.47 -12.31
N GLU A 502 2.32 -19.71 -11.21
CA GLU A 502 1.69 -18.40 -11.04
C GLU A 502 2.64 -17.25 -11.42
N PRO A 503 2.15 -16.17 -12.05
CA PRO A 503 2.94 -14.97 -12.31
C PRO A 503 3.37 -14.29 -11.00
N ILE A 504 4.53 -13.61 -11.04
CA ILE A 504 5.04 -12.86 -9.88
C ILE A 504 4.58 -11.39 -9.83
N PHE A 505 3.67 -11.00 -10.74
CA PHE A 505 3.26 -9.62 -10.95
C PHE A 505 1.74 -9.50 -11.06
N ASN A 506 1.23 -8.32 -10.72
CA ASN A 506 -0.16 -7.92 -10.86
C ASN A 506 -0.31 -6.87 -11.96
N LEU A 507 -1.41 -6.93 -12.70
CA LEU A 507 -1.81 -5.90 -13.65
C LEU A 507 -2.98 -5.11 -13.07
N ILE A 508 -2.83 -3.79 -12.98
CA ILE A 508 -3.81 -2.90 -12.36
C ILE A 508 -4.34 -1.93 -13.44
N PRO A 509 -5.61 -2.06 -13.88
CA PRO A 509 -6.18 -1.11 -14.82
C PRO A 509 -6.44 0.22 -14.12
N VAL A 510 -5.99 1.31 -14.72
CA VAL A 510 -6.17 2.67 -14.19
C VAL A 510 -6.64 3.62 -15.29
N LEU A 511 -7.06 4.82 -14.92
CA LEU A 511 -7.27 5.88 -15.92
C LEU A 511 -5.93 6.50 -16.35
N GLY A 512 -4.94 6.45 -15.47
CA GLY A 512 -3.61 6.99 -15.70
C GLY A 512 -2.72 6.74 -14.49
N ALA A 513 -1.41 6.69 -14.71
CA ALA A 513 -0.42 6.61 -13.63
C ALA A 513 0.88 7.28 -14.08
N GLY A 514 1.71 7.65 -13.11
CA GLY A 514 3.05 8.11 -13.40
C GLY A 514 3.77 8.65 -12.17
N ARG A 515 4.96 9.20 -12.38
CA ARG A 515 5.81 9.77 -11.32
C ARG A 515 5.50 11.20 -10.92
N SER A 516 4.56 11.84 -11.60
CA SER A 516 4.19 13.25 -11.42
C SER A 516 2.68 13.38 -11.39
N ALA A 517 2.16 14.23 -10.52
CA ALA A 517 0.72 14.51 -10.48
C ALA A 517 0.23 15.18 -11.78
N THR A 518 1.14 15.85 -12.51
CA THR A 518 0.82 16.53 -13.77
C THR A 518 0.86 15.62 -14.99
N LEU A 519 1.62 14.53 -14.93
CA LEU A 519 1.87 13.59 -16.03
C LEU A 519 1.55 12.18 -15.56
N MET A 520 0.25 11.85 -15.60
CA MET A 520 -0.29 10.52 -15.31
C MET A 520 -0.79 9.84 -16.58
N ASP A 521 -0.05 9.99 -17.67
CA ASP A 521 -0.37 9.48 -19.01
C ASP A 521 0.66 8.46 -19.50
N ASP A 522 1.42 7.85 -18.56
CA ASP A 522 2.35 6.78 -18.88
C ASP A 522 1.60 5.57 -19.48
N MET A 523 2.21 4.96 -20.49
CA MET A 523 1.69 3.76 -21.14
C MET A 523 1.77 2.54 -20.22
N ILE A 524 2.84 2.47 -19.42
CA ILE A 524 2.99 1.51 -18.32
C ILE A 524 3.71 2.22 -17.19
N THR A 525 3.18 2.08 -15.97
CA THR A 525 3.89 2.40 -14.74
C THR A 525 4.05 1.15 -13.91
N CYS A 526 5.19 0.97 -13.25
CA CYS A 526 5.48 -0.18 -12.42
C CYS A 526 5.79 0.26 -10.99
N GLU A 527 5.13 -0.33 -10.00
CA GLU A 527 5.47 -0.29 -8.59
C GLU A 527 6.15 -1.62 -8.22
N LEU A 528 7.39 -1.55 -7.76
CA LEU A 528 8.13 -2.69 -7.26
C LEU A 528 8.61 -2.40 -5.85
N PHE A 529 8.36 -3.35 -4.95
CA PHE A 529 8.91 -3.33 -3.60
C PHE A 529 9.53 -4.69 -3.28
N ALA A 530 10.81 -4.67 -2.90
CA ALA A 530 11.58 -5.83 -2.50
C ALA A 530 12.23 -5.62 -1.12
N ARG A 531 12.29 -6.70 -0.36
CA ARG A 531 12.90 -6.71 0.98
C ARG A 531 13.69 -8.00 1.17
N LYS A 532 14.96 -7.86 1.55
CA LYS A 532 15.79 -8.98 2.00
C LYS A 532 15.46 -9.38 3.42
N SER A 533 15.47 -10.69 3.67
CA SER A 533 15.30 -11.27 4.99
C SER A 533 16.42 -10.88 5.94
#